data_AF-A0AAD4ZJX6-F1
#
_entry.id   AF-A0AAD4ZJX6-F1
#
_cell.length_a   1.000
_cell.length_b   1.000
_cell.length_c   1.000
_cell.angle_alpha   90.00
_cell.angle_beta   90.00
_cell.angle_gamma   90.00
#
_symmetry.space_group_name_H-M   'P 1'
#
loop_
_entity.id
_entity.type
_entity.pdbx_description
1 polymer ?
#
loop_
_entity_poly.entity_id
_entity_poly.type
_entity_poly.pdbx_seq_one_letter_code
_entity_poly.pdbx_strand_id
1 'polypeptide(L)'
;MFAASLLARFMHCPTSKHLGTAKCVLRYVKGTLDYGLEYVKGKEAVLIGYCDSDWSGSVDDSKSTSGYAFSFGSGVFAWASVKQNCVALSTAEAEYISASEATTQAIWLRFVLEDFGELQTEATPLHCDNISAIAITRNPVFHQKTKHIDRRYHFIKDALQEGTVDLIYCPTNEQLADIFTKALAKDSLCYLREKLGVKSALNLKGSVEM
;
A
#
# COMPACT_ATOMS: atom_id res chain seq x y z
N MET A 1 0.48 -0.79 10.45
CA MET A 1 -0.43 -1.93 10.17
C MET A 1 0.36 -3.23 10.03
N PHE A 2 1.40 -3.28 9.17
CA PHE A 2 2.27 -4.45 8.97
C PHE A 2 2.72 -5.17 10.26
N ALA A 3 3.38 -4.45 11.18
CA ALA A 3 3.92 -5.06 12.40
C ALA A 3 2.84 -5.70 13.29
N ALA A 4 1.64 -5.11 13.35
CA ALA A 4 0.52 -5.68 14.10
C ALA A 4 -0.01 -6.95 13.42
N SER A 5 -0.21 -6.91 12.09
CA SER A 5 -0.61 -8.07 11.30
C SER A 5 0.41 -9.22 11.41
N LEU A 6 1.70 -8.91 11.41
CA LEU A 6 2.78 -9.89 11.60
C LEU A 6 2.71 -10.55 12.99
N LEU A 7 2.60 -9.75 14.05
CA LEU A 7 2.52 -10.26 15.43
C LEU A 7 1.26 -11.12 15.65
N ALA A 8 0.14 -10.76 15.03
CA ALA A 8 -1.11 -11.52 15.13
C ALA A 8 -0.97 -12.96 14.60
N ARG A 9 -0.09 -13.21 13.61
CA ARG A 9 0.16 -14.55 13.06
C ARG A 9 0.71 -15.52 14.12
N PHE A 10 1.40 -15.01 15.14
CA PHE A 10 2.05 -15.82 16.17
C PHE A 10 1.34 -15.77 17.53
N MET A 11 0.12 -15.24 17.60
CA MET A 11 -0.59 -15.07 18.88
C MET A 11 -0.86 -16.39 19.61
N HIS A 12 -0.99 -17.50 18.88
CA HIS A 12 -1.23 -18.82 19.46
C HIS A 12 0.02 -19.44 20.09
N CYS A 13 1.22 -19.05 19.64
CA CYS A 13 2.50 -19.56 20.17
C CYS A 13 3.59 -18.47 20.09
N PRO A 14 3.51 -17.42 20.93
CA PRO A 14 4.47 -16.32 20.90
C PRO A 14 5.82 -16.72 21.48
N THR A 15 6.91 -16.17 20.92
CA THR A 15 8.28 -16.38 21.39
C THR A 15 8.84 -15.11 22.02
N SER A 16 9.99 -15.20 22.68
CA SER A 16 10.71 -14.02 23.20
C SER A 16 11.04 -12.99 22.11
N LYS A 17 11.24 -13.44 20.86
CA LYS A 17 11.43 -12.54 19.71
C LYS A 17 10.15 -11.75 19.41
N HIS A 18 8.99 -12.42 19.39
CA HIS A 18 7.69 -11.76 19.17
C HIS A 18 7.39 -10.73 20.27
N LEU A 19 7.70 -11.06 21.53
CA LEU A 19 7.56 -10.12 22.65
C LEU A 19 8.48 -8.89 22.49
N GLY A 20 9.71 -9.07 22.03
CA GLY A 20 10.63 -7.97 21.73
C GLY A 20 10.08 -7.03 20.66
N THR A 21 9.55 -7.59 19.56
CA THR A 21 8.90 -6.83 18.49
C THR A 21 7.65 -6.09 18.99
N ALA A 22 6.80 -6.75 19.78
CA ALA A 22 5.62 -6.12 20.39
C ALA A 22 5.98 -4.92 21.28
N LYS A 23 7.05 -5.04 22.10
CA LYS A 23 7.56 -3.92 22.89
C LYS A 23 8.05 -2.77 22.02
N CYS A 24 8.68 -3.05 20.89
CA CYS A 24 9.10 -2.02 19.93
C CYS A 24 7.88 -1.25 19.39
N VAL A 25 6.83 -1.96 18.96
CA VAL A 25 5.57 -1.36 18.49
C VAL A 25 4.93 -0.49 19.58
N LEU A 26 4.86 -0.97 20.83
CA LEU A 26 4.29 -0.20 21.94
C LEU A 26 5.11 1.06 22.26
N ARG A 27 6.44 1.00 22.16
CA ARG A 27 7.31 2.17 22.32
C ARG A 27 7.10 3.20 21.21
N TYR A 28 6.94 2.73 19.97
CA TYR A 28 6.59 3.61 18.85
C TYR A 28 5.27 4.32 19.11
N VAL A 29 4.20 3.57 19.42
CA VAL A 29 2.87 4.14 19.73
C VAL A 29 2.96 5.16 20.87
N LYS A 30 3.65 4.82 21.97
CA LYS A 30 3.86 5.74 23.10
C LYS A 30 4.61 7.02 22.69
N GLY A 31 5.59 6.90 21.79
CA GLY A 31 6.40 8.02 21.29
C GLY A 31 5.75 8.85 20.20
N THR A 32 4.58 8.44 19.69
CA THR A 32 3.86 9.12 18.62
C THR A 32 2.39 9.38 18.97
N LEU A 33 2.06 9.51 20.26
CA LEU A 33 0.70 9.78 20.72
C LEU A 33 0.16 11.13 20.22
N ASP A 34 1.07 12.07 19.97
CA ASP A 34 0.80 13.39 19.43
C ASP A 34 0.78 13.42 17.90
N TYR A 35 0.92 12.30 17.19
CA TYR A 35 0.91 12.28 15.73
C TYR A 35 -0.48 11.97 15.18
N GLY A 36 -0.83 12.60 14.06
CA GLY A 36 -2.09 12.39 13.35
C GLY A 36 -1.97 12.67 11.85
N LEU A 37 -3.00 12.31 11.09
CA LEU A 37 -3.11 12.64 9.67
C LEU A 37 -3.49 14.12 9.51
N GLU A 38 -2.71 14.86 8.73
CA GLU A 38 -2.99 16.25 8.39
C GLU A 38 -3.72 16.33 7.04
N TYR A 39 -4.91 16.93 7.05
CA TYR A 39 -5.65 17.29 5.84
C TYR A 39 -5.64 18.80 5.63
N VAL A 40 -5.13 19.25 4.48
CA VAL A 40 -4.97 20.65 4.10
C VAL A 40 -5.99 20.98 3.02
N LYS A 41 -6.80 22.01 3.27
CA LYS A 41 -7.79 22.51 2.31
C LYS A 41 -7.13 23.09 1.06
N GLY A 42 -7.79 22.97 -0.08
CA GLY A 42 -7.36 23.61 -1.33
C GLY A 42 -6.30 22.83 -2.11
N LYS A 43 -6.07 21.56 -1.74
CA LYS A 43 -5.36 20.61 -2.61
C LYS A 43 -6.31 20.02 -3.64
N GLU A 44 -5.76 19.67 -4.79
CA GLU A 44 -6.50 19.07 -5.89
C GLU A 44 -7.05 17.70 -5.49
N ALA A 45 -8.30 17.43 -5.85
CA ALA A 45 -9.05 16.23 -5.53
C ALA A 45 -8.67 15.05 -6.45
N VAL A 46 -7.38 14.72 -6.51
CA VAL A 46 -6.85 13.62 -7.35
C VAL A 46 -6.60 12.40 -6.48
N LEU A 47 -7.18 11.26 -6.87
CA LEU A 47 -6.87 9.96 -6.30
C LEU A 47 -5.51 9.47 -6.83
N ILE A 48 -4.59 9.15 -5.92
CA ILE A 48 -3.27 8.60 -6.24
C ILE A 48 -3.05 7.35 -5.39
N GLY A 49 -2.60 6.27 -6.02
CA GLY A 49 -2.33 5.00 -5.37
C GLY A 49 -0.86 4.62 -5.39
N TYR A 50 -0.45 3.83 -4.41
CA TYR A 50 0.84 3.16 -4.30
C TYR A 50 0.60 1.69 -3.98
N CYS A 51 1.38 0.79 -4.59
CA CYS A 51 1.36 -0.63 -4.29
C CYS A 51 2.77 -1.21 -4.21
N ASP A 52 2.99 -2.09 -3.24
CA ASP A 52 4.25 -2.82 -3.03
C ASP A 52 3.95 -4.21 -2.48
N SER A 53 4.91 -5.12 -2.58
CA SER A 53 4.88 -6.41 -1.89
C SER A 53 6.19 -6.71 -1.18
N ASP A 54 6.14 -7.43 -0.06
CA ASP A 54 7.32 -8.19 0.35
C ASP A 54 7.47 -9.41 -0.58
N TRP A 55 8.69 -9.92 -0.75
CA TRP A 55 8.88 -11.22 -1.41
C TRP A 55 9.22 -12.28 -0.37
N SER A 56 8.39 -13.33 -0.33
CA SER A 56 8.56 -14.47 0.59
C SER A 56 8.66 -14.03 2.07
N GLY A 57 7.97 -12.95 2.46
CA GLY A 57 8.09 -12.38 3.80
C GLY A 57 7.60 -13.30 4.94
N SER A 58 6.85 -14.35 4.62
CA SER A 58 6.42 -15.39 5.56
C SER A 58 7.31 -16.63 5.44
N VAL A 59 8.17 -16.88 6.42
CA VAL A 59 9.05 -18.07 6.44
C VAL A 59 8.25 -19.38 6.53
N ASP A 60 7.06 -19.33 7.12
CA ASP A 60 6.26 -20.53 7.43
C ASP A 60 5.52 -21.10 6.21
N ASP A 61 5.13 -20.26 5.24
CA ASP A 61 4.36 -20.67 4.05
C ASP A 61 4.80 -20.00 2.75
N SER A 62 5.93 -19.28 2.77
CA SER A 62 6.53 -18.56 1.65
C SER A 62 5.61 -17.54 0.97
N LYS A 63 4.51 -17.16 1.62
CA LYS A 63 3.56 -16.18 1.06
C LYS A 63 4.05 -14.76 1.32
N SER A 64 3.88 -13.94 0.31
CA SER A 64 4.15 -12.51 0.36
C SER A 64 3.09 -11.73 1.14
N THR A 65 3.42 -10.52 1.56
CA THR A 65 2.50 -9.50 2.08
C THR A 65 2.39 -8.37 1.06
N SER A 66 1.20 -8.18 0.49
CA SER A 66 0.88 -7.00 -0.31
C SER A 66 0.56 -5.81 0.59
N GLY A 67 0.88 -4.62 0.11
CA GLY A 67 0.47 -3.37 0.73
C GLY A 67 0.09 -2.34 -0.31
N TYR A 68 -0.85 -1.48 0.06
CA TYR A 68 -1.21 -0.32 -0.75
C TYR A 68 -1.52 0.89 0.11
N ALA A 69 -1.40 2.07 -0.50
CA ALA A 69 -1.75 3.34 0.10
C ALA A 69 -2.41 4.24 -0.96
N PHE A 70 -3.54 4.85 -0.62
CA PHE A 70 -4.25 5.78 -1.48
C PHE A 70 -4.36 7.14 -0.79
N SER A 71 -3.92 8.17 -1.50
CA SER A 71 -4.09 9.57 -1.10
C SER A 71 -5.14 10.26 -1.95
N PHE A 72 -5.79 11.24 -1.33
CA PHE A 72 -6.74 12.13 -1.96
C PHE A 72 -6.56 13.52 -1.37
N GLY A 73 -6.37 14.54 -2.20
CA GLY A 73 -6.00 15.87 -1.73
C GLY A 73 -4.60 15.90 -1.13
N SER A 74 -4.51 16.12 0.19
CA SER A 74 -3.23 16.38 0.88
C SER A 74 -2.65 15.20 1.64
N GLY A 75 -3.36 14.07 1.75
CA GLY A 75 -2.97 12.99 2.66
C GLY A 75 -3.53 11.63 2.29
N VAL A 76 -2.97 10.58 2.90
CA VAL A 76 -3.49 9.21 2.75
C VAL A 76 -4.83 9.08 3.46
N PHE A 77 -5.75 8.29 2.89
CA PHE A 77 -7.06 8.03 3.51
C PHE A 77 -7.48 6.56 3.44
N ALA A 78 -6.91 5.76 2.53
CA ALA A 78 -7.13 4.32 2.47
C ALA A 78 -5.79 3.59 2.35
N TRP A 79 -5.61 2.49 3.08
CA TRP A 79 -4.39 1.70 3.06
C TRP A 79 -4.66 0.28 3.53
N ALA A 80 -3.80 -0.67 3.15
CA ALA A 80 -3.88 -2.03 3.66
C ALA A 80 -2.50 -2.71 3.71
N SER A 81 -2.44 -3.76 4.52
CA SER A 81 -1.32 -4.70 4.64
C SER A 81 -1.92 -6.11 4.72
N VAL A 82 -1.85 -6.85 3.62
CA VAL A 82 -2.60 -8.10 3.41
C VAL A 82 -1.64 -9.21 3.02
N LYS A 83 -1.74 -10.36 3.70
CA LYS A 83 -1.00 -11.56 3.29
C LYS A 83 -1.62 -12.12 2.01
N GLN A 84 -0.81 -12.34 0.99
CA GLN A 84 -1.26 -12.90 -0.28
C GLN A 84 -1.84 -14.30 -0.07
N ASN A 85 -2.88 -14.63 -0.83
CA ASN A 85 -3.55 -15.93 -0.72
C ASN A 85 -2.76 -17.07 -1.39
N CYS A 86 -2.03 -16.77 -2.45
CA CYS A 86 -1.16 -17.68 -3.19
C CYS A 86 0.32 -17.36 -2.96
N VAL A 87 1.18 -18.35 -3.21
CA VAL A 87 2.64 -18.18 -3.19
C VAL A 87 3.06 -17.63 -4.54
N ALA A 88 3.74 -16.48 -4.55
CA ALA A 88 4.35 -15.92 -5.76
C ALA A 88 5.65 -16.67 -6.08
N LEU A 89 5.89 -16.98 -7.36
CA LEU A 89 7.08 -17.69 -7.81
C LEU A 89 8.25 -16.74 -8.13
N SER A 90 8.02 -15.42 -8.09
CA SER A 90 9.04 -14.39 -8.26
C SER A 90 8.64 -13.09 -7.55
N THR A 91 9.60 -12.19 -7.37
CA THR A 91 9.34 -10.82 -6.86
C THR A 91 8.37 -10.06 -7.77
N ALA A 92 8.59 -10.13 -9.09
CA ALA A 92 7.71 -9.49 -10.08
C ALA A 92 6.26 -10.01 -10.00
N GLU A 93 6.08 -11.30 -9.69
CA GLU A 93 4.75 -11.88 -9.51
C GLU A 93 4.09 -11.44 -8.20
N ALA A 94 4.84 -11.33 -7.09
CA ALA A 94 4.32 -10.79 -5.84
C ALA A 94 3.85 -9.34 -6.01
N GLU A 95 4.65 -8.52 -6.71
CA GLU A 95 4.33 -7.13 -7.04
C GLU A 95 3.11 -7.03 -7.95
N TYR A 96 2.99 -7.93 -8.93
CA TYR A 96 1.83 -8.02 -9.79
C TYR A 96 0.54 -8.31 -9.01
N ILE A 97 0.61 -9.23 -8.04
CA ILE A 97 -0.52 -9.55 -7.16
C ILE A 97 -0.91 -8.32 -6.34
N SER A 98 0.07 -7.59 -5.78
CA SER A 98 -0.17 -6.35 -5.03
C SER A 98 -0.82 -5.27 -5.90
N ALA A 99 -0.30 -5.05 -7.12
CA ALA A 99 -0.89 -4.14 -8.08
C ALA A 99 -2.34 -4.51 -8.42
N SER A 100 -2.66 -5.80 -8.56
CA SER A 100 -4.04 -6.25 -8.80
C SER A 100 -5.00 -5.90 -7.66
N GLU A 101 -4.54 -6.07 -6.42
CA GLU A 101 -5.31 -5.72 -5.23
C GLU A 101 -5.52 -4.21 -5.13
N ALA A 102 -4.47 -3.43 -5.41
CA ALA A 102 -4.56 -1.97 -5.43
C ALA A 102 -5.45 -1.47 -6.57
N THR A 103 -5.41 -2.05 -7.78
CA THR A 103 -6.34 -1.72 -8.86
C THR A 103 -7.78 -1.96 -8.44
N THR A 104 -8.08 -3.07 -7.76
CA THR A 104 -9.43 -3.35 -7.25
C THR A 104 -9.88 -2.26 -6.28
N GLN A 105 -8.99 -1.86 -5.37
CA GLN A 105 -9.26 -0.79 -4.42
C GLN A 105 -9.45 0.57 -5.12
N ALA A 106 -8.64 0.88 -6.14
CA ALA A 106 -8.77 2.12 -6.90
C ALA A 106 -10.14 2.23 -7.60
N ILE A 107 -10.61 1.15 -8.23
CA ILE A 107 -11.93 1.10 -8.87
C ILE A 107 -13.03 1.37 -7.84
N TRP A 108 -12.97 0.69 -6.69
CA TRP A 108 -13.94 0.91 -5.62
C TRP A 108 -13.90 2.34 -5.06
N LEU A 109 -12.71 2.90 -4.86
CA LEU A 109 -12.55 4.28 -4.39
C LEU A 109 -13.09 5.30 -5.40
N ARG A 110 -12.86 5.09 -6.70
CA ARG A 110 -13.43 5.96 -7.75
C ARG A 110 -14.95 5.95 -7.72
N PHE A 111 -15.56 4.77 -7.59
CA PHE A 111 -17.02 4.63 -7.43
C PHE A 111 -17.54 5.40 -6.21
N VAL A 112 -16.88 5.25 -5.05
CA VAL A 112 -17.25 5.98 -3.83
C VAL A 112 -17.06 7.49 -3.98
N LEU A 113 -15.99 7.95 -4.63
CA LEU A 113 -15.74 9.37 -4.86
C LEU A 113 -16.76 9.98 -5.83
N GLU A 114 -17.19 9.24 -6.85
CA GLU A 114 -18.27 9.66 -7.76
C GLU A 114 -19.59 9.88 -7.00
N ASP A 115 -19.95 8.97 -6.08
CA ASP A 115 -21.13 9.14 -5.20
C ASP A 115 -21.04 10.40 -4.32
N PHE A 116 -19.82 10.85 -3.97
CA PHE A 116 -19.58 12.10 -3.25
C PHE A 116 -19.49 13.34 -4.16
N GLY A 117 -19.65 13.18 -5.47
CA GLY A 117 -19.57 14.27 -6.45
C GLY A 117 -18.15 14.61 -6.92
N GLU A 118 -17.16 13.79 -6.58
CA GLU A 118 -15.74 13.96 -6.93
C GLU A 118 -15.31 12.97 -8.02
N LEU A 119 -15.97 13.06 -9.18
CA LEU A 119 -15.69 12.20 -10.33
C LEU A 119 -14.22 12.32 -10.78
N GLN A 120 -13.51 11.20 -10.76
CA GLN A 120 -12.15 11.11 -11.27
C GLN A 120 -12.20 10.85 -12.77
N THR A 121 -11.99 11.87 -13.61
CA THR A 121 -12.06 11.71 -15.08
C THR A 121 -10.82 11.04 -15.66
N GLU A 122 -9.65 11.39 -15.13
CA GLU A 122 -8.37 10.83 -15.56
C GLU A 122 -8.10 9.46 -14.92
N ALA A 123 -7.21 8.70 -15.53
CA ALA A 123 -6.73 7.44 -14.99
C ALA A 123 -6.07 7.65 -13.63
N THR A 124 -6.37 6.79 -12.66
CA THR A 124 -5.75 6.87 -11.32
C THR A 124 -4.28 6.45 -11.43
N PRO A 125 -3.31 7.32 -11.09
CA PRO A 125 -1.91 6.94 -11.05
C PRO A 125 -1.70 5.89 -9.95
N LEU A 126 -1.18 4.72 -10.32
CA LEU A 126 -0.83 3.64 -9.41
C LEU A 126 0.68 3.39 -9.46
N HIS A 127 1.37 3.82 -8.41
CA HIS A 127 2.82 3.76 -8.30
C HIS A 127 3.32 2.39 -7.85
N CYS A 128 4.19 1.78 -8.65
CA CYS A 128 4.85 0.49 -8.40
C CYS A 128 6.35 0.61 -8.65
N ASP A 129 7.19 -0.01 -7.83
CA ASP A 129 8.65 0.08 -7.95
C ASP A 129 9.28 -1.06 -8.76
N ASN A 130 8.46 -2.01 -9.22
CA ASN A 130 8.94 -3.16 -9.98
C ASN A 130 8.67 -3.01 -11.48
N ILE A 131 9.71 -2.62 -12.21
CA ILE A 131 9.67 -2.46 -13.67
C ILE A 131 9.24 -3.76 -14.38
N SER A 132 9.63 -4.93 -13.86
CA SER A 132 9.21 -6.20 -14.44
C SER A 132 7.71 -6.44 -14.27
N ALA A 133 7.15 -6.14 -13.10
CA ALA A 133 5.70 -6.22 -12.87
C ALA A 133 4.92 -5.27 -13.79
N ILE A 134 5.42 -4.05 -13.98
CA ILE A 134 4.83 -3.07 -14.91
C ILE A 134 4.96 -3.56 -16.37
N ALA A 135 6.09 -4.12 -16.75
CA ALA A 135 6.27 -4.66 -18.10
C ALA A 135 5.31 -5.83 -18.39
N ILE A 136 5.03 -6.65 -17.37
CA ILE A 136 4.11 -7.78 -17.44
C ILE A 136 2.67 -7.30 -17.72
N THR A 137 2.22 -6.16 -17.17
CA THR A 137 0.86 -5.63 -17.47
C THR A 137 0.73 -5.14 -18.91
N ARG A 138 1.83 -4.68 -19.51
CA ARG A 138 1.88 -4.13 -20.87
C ARG A 138 2.15 -5.18 -21.96
N ASN A 139 2.64 -6.36 -21.59
CA ASN A 139 3.00 -7.40 -22.56
C ASN A 139 1.79 -8.30 -22.91
N PRO A 140 1.37 -8.38 -24.19
CA PRO A 140 0.27 -9.25 -24.60
C PRO A 140 0.62 -10.75 -24.58
N VAL A 141 1.90 -11.11 -24.46
CA VAL A 141 2.36 -12.51 -24.52
C VAL A 141 2.14 -13.19 -23.17
N PHE A 142 1.14 -14.05 -23.15
CA PHE A 142 0.79 -14.92 -22.03
C PHE A 142 1.97 -15.83 -21.64
N HIS A 143 2.50 -15.66 -20.43
CA HIS A 143 3.58 -16.51 -19.93
C HIS A 143 3.00 -17.76 -19.26
N GLN A 144 3.39 -18.96 -19.70
CA GLN A 144 2.94 -20.22 -19.08
C GLN A 144 3.20 -20.31 -17.57
N LYS A 145 4.15 -19.52 -17.05
CA LYS A 145 4.55 -19.49 -15.64
C LYS A 145 3.53 -18.82 -14.70
N THR A 146 2.55 -18.07 -15.23
CA THR A 146 1.66 -17.21 -14.43
C THR A 146 0.19 -17.66 -14.45
N LYS A 147 -0.07 -18.87 -14.95
CA LYS A 147 -1.43 -19.47 -15.03
C LYS A 147 -2.22 -19.43 -13.72
N HIS A 148 -1.53 -19.54 -12.57
CA HIS A 148 -2.18 -19.61 -11.27
C HIS A 148 -2.71 -18.25 -10.78
N ILE A 149 -2.35 -17.15 -11.46
CA ILE A 149 -2.86 -15.80 -11.19
C ILE A 149 -3.51 -15.15 -12.42
N ASP A 150 -3.88 -15.95 -13.43
CA ASP A 150 -4.40 -15.51 -14.73
C ASP A 150 -5.59 -14.52 -14.65
N ARG A 151 -6.52 -14.72 -13.72
CA ARG A 151 -7.63 -13.76 -13.53
C ARG A 151 -7.15 -12.35 -13.19
N ARG A 152 -6.07 -12.23 -12.43
CA ARG A 152 -5.46 -10.93 -12.10
C ARG A 152 -4.83 -10.29 -13.34
N TYR A 153 -4.32 -11.13 -14.26
CA TYR A 153 -3.74 -10.66 -15.52
C TYR A 153 -4.73 -9.91 -16.36
N HIS A 154 -5.84 -10.57 -16.64
CA HIS A 154 -6.93 -9.98 -17.41
C HIS A 154 -7.48 -8.73 -16.71
N PHE A 155 -7.71 -8.81 -15.41
CA PHE A 155 -8.28 -7.70 -14.65
C PHE A 155 -7.45 -6.41 -14.69
N ILE A 156 -6.14 -6.45 -14.40
CA ILE A 156 -5.31 -5.22 -14.45
C ILE A 156 -5.26 -4.69 -15.88
N LYS A 157 -5.15 -5.58 -16.87
CA LYS A 157 -5.04 -5.19 -18.26
C LYS A 157 -6.31 -4.47 -18.75
N ASP A 158 -7.48 -5.00 -18.42
CA ASP A 158 -8.76 -4.38 -18.78
C ASP A 158 -8.85 -2.98 -18.13
N ALA A 159 -8.49 -2.86 -16.84
CA ALA A 159 -8.48 -1.57 -16.15
C ALA A 159 -7.50 -0.54 -16.75
N LEU A 160 -6.36 -0.98 -17.28
CA LEU A 160 -5.41 -0.12 -18.01
C LEU A 160 -5.95 0.28 -19.39
N GLN A 161 -6.58 -0.66 -20.11
CA GLN A 161 -7.14 -0.40 -21.44
C GLN A 161 -8.35 0.53 -21.41
N GLU A 162 -9.17 0.43 -20.36
CA GLU A 162 -10.30 1.32 -20.09
C GLU A 162 -9.86 2.70 -19.58
N GLY A 163 -8.57 2.90 -19.26
CA GLY A 163 -8.07 4.15 -18.69
C GLY A 163 -8.52 4.40 -17.26
N THR A 164 -8.92 3.35 -16.52
CA THR A 164 -9.38 3.47 -15.13
C THR A 164 -8.22 3.70 -14.16
N VAL A 165 -7.08 3.04 -14.42
CA VAL A 165 -5.82 3.20 -13.70
C VAL A 165 -4.66 3.32 -14.69
N ASP A 166 -3.55 3.92 -14.28
CA ASP A 166 -2.28 3.88 -15.01
C ASP A 166 -1.16 3.42 -14.07
N LEU A 167 -0.42 2.38 -14.46
CA LEU A 167 0.71 1.88 -13.67
C LEU A 167 1.98 2.67 -14.01
N ILE A 168 2.50 3.37 -13.02
CA ILE A 168 3.65 4.27 -13.14
C ILE A 168 4.80 3.77 -12.26
N TYR A 169 6.01 3.75 -12.82
CA TYR A 169 7.19 3.42 -12.04
C TYR A 169 7.46 4.49 -10.97
N CYS A 170 7.66 4.07 -9.72
CA CYS A 170 8.22 4.91 -8.66
C CYS A 170 9.52 4.31 -8.12
N PRO A 171 10.56 5.12 -7.85
CA PRO A 171 11.73 4.65 -7.14
C PRO A 171 11.38 4.10 -5.75
N THR A 172 12.05 3.04 -5.30
CA THR A 172 11.80 2.39 -3.99
C THR A 172 11.88 3.38 -2.80
N ASN A 173 12.72 4.42 -2.87
CA ASN A 173 12.80 5.42 -1.81
C ASN A 173 11.57 6.35 -1.73
N GLU A 174 10.74 6.41 -2.76
CA GLU A 174 9.46 7.14 -2.78
C GLU A 174 8.24 6.19 -2.71
N GLN A 175 8.47 4.88 -2.53
CA GLN A 175 7.40 3.88 -2.47
C GLN A 175 6.68 3.96 -1.11
N LEU A 176 5.52 4.62 -1.08
CA LEU A 176 4.76 4.79 0.17
C LEU A 176 4.17 3.48 0.70
N ALA A 177 3.96 2.49 -0.17
CA ALA A 177 3.41 1.20 0.24
C ALA A 177 4.39 0.33 1.06
N ASP A 178 5.69 0.65 1.04
CA ASP A 178 6.74 -0.09 1.78
C ASP A 178 6.48 -0.17 3.29
N ILE A 179 5.87 0.86 3.87
CA ILE A 179 5.53 0.88 5.30
C ILE A 179 4.48 -0.17 5.68
N PHE A 180 3.76 -0.70 4.68
CA PHE A 180 2.73 -1.71 4.85
C PHE A 180 3.21 -3.14 4.52
N THR A 181 4.44 -3.31 4.03
CA THR A 181 4.97 -4.61 3.60
C THR A 181 6.27 -4.98 4.29
N LYS A 182 7.07 -3.98 4.72
CA LYS A 182 8.45 -4.18 5.17
C LYS A 182 8.67 -3.66 6.60
N ALA A 183 9.62 -4.29 7.30
CA ALA A 183 10.18 -3.75 8.53
C ALA A 183 11.26 -2.72 8.17
N LEU A 184 10.92 -1.44 8.22
CA LEU A 184 11.81 -0.35 7.79
C LEU A 184 12.76 0.11 8.89
N ALA A 185 13.93 0.60 8.48
CA ALA A 185 14.82 1.36 9.35
C ALA A 185 14.14 2.64 9.83
N LYS A 186 14.56 3.16 10.99
CA LYS A 186 13.94 4.32 11.65
C LYS A 186 13.79 5.52 10.70
N ASP A 187 14.84 5.87 9.96
CA ASP A 187 14.84 7.07 9.12
C ASP A 187 13.89 6.92 7.93
N SER A 188 13.90 5.76 7.27
CA SER A 188 12.95 5.43 6.20
C SER A 188 11.50 5.41 6.71
N LEU A 189 11.26 4.84 7.89
CA LEU A 189 9.94 4.83 8.53
C LEU A 189 9.45 6.25 8.79
N CYS A 190 10.30 7.11 9.37
CA CYS A 190 9.96 8.50 9.64
C CYS A 190 9.66 9.27 8.36
N TYR A 191 10.48 9.09 7.31
CA TYR A 191 10.31 9.72 6.02
C TYR A 191 8.98 9.33 5.35
N LEU A 192 8.70 8.03 5.22
CA LEU A 192 7.46 7.56 4.58
C LEU A 192 6.22 7.91 5.39
N ARG A 193 6.30 7.86 6.73
CA ARG A 193 5.22 8.31 7.61
C ARG A 193 4.87 9.78 7.36
N GLU A 194 5.87 10.64 7.25
CA GLU A 194 5.66 12.07 6.97
C GLU A 194 5.05 12.27 5.58
N LYS A 195 5.52 11.52 4.57
CA LYS A 195 4.96 11.55 3.21
C LYS A 195 3.51 11.07 3.12
N LEU A 196 3.09 10.14 3.99
CA LEU A 196 1.69 9.74 4.12
C LEU A 196 0.80 10.84 4.73
N GLY A 197 1.40 11.92 5.25
CA GLY A 197 0.69 13.01 5.92
C GLY A 197 0.56 12.82 7.43
N VAL A 198 1.25 11.85 8.03
CA VAL A 198 1.24 11.64 9.49
C VAL A 198 2.29 12.55 10.14
N LYS A 199 1.82 13.62 10.78
CA LYS A 199 2.65 14.68 11.37
C LYS A 199 2.36 14.87 12.85
N SER A 200 3.28 15.52 13.57
CA SER A 200 3.06 15.88 14.98
C SER A 200 1.99 16.99 15.07
N ALA A 201 0.93 16.70 15.80
CA ALA A 201 -0.19 17.57 16.11
C ALA A 201 0.09 18.48 17.34
N LEU A 202 1.32 18.50 17.88
CA LEU A 202 1.69 19.44 18.95
C LEU A 202 1.47 20.90 18.54
N ASN A 203 1.57 21.19 17.24
CA ASN A 203 1.34 22.50 16.66
C ASN A 203 -0.12 22.74 16.22
N LEU A 204 -1.00 21.74 16.30
CA LEU A 204 -2.40 21.79 15.85
C LEU A 204 -3.40 22.08 16.98
N LYS A 205 -2.94 22.46 18.19
CA LYS A 205 -3.81 22.81 19.33
C LYS A 205 -4.55 24.16 19.20
N GLY A 206 -4.60 24.75 18.01
CA GLY A 206 -5.24 26.05 17.78
C GLY A 206 -6.49 25.94 16.93
N SER A 207 -7.55 26.63 17.35
CA SER A 207 -8.78 26.95 16.61
C SER A 207 -9.77 25.81 16.35
N VAL A 208 -10.43 25.35 17.42
CA VAL A 208 -11.89 25.14 17.34
C VAL A 208 -12.50 26.14 18.31
N GLU A 209 -12.77 27.36 17.83
CA GLU A 209 -13.79 28.19 18.46
C GLU A 209 -15.13 27.61 17.99
N MET A 210 -15.87 27.00 18.92
CA MET A 210 -17.29 26.66 18.74
C MET A 210 -18.13 27.93 18.84
#